data_AF-X1LM58-F1
#
_entry.id   AF-X1LM58-F1
#
_cell.length_a   1.000
_cell.length_b   1.000
_cell.length_c   1.000
_cell.angle_alpha   90.00
_cell.angle_beta   90.00
_cell.angle_gamma   90.00
#
_symmetry.space_group_name_H-M   'P 1'
#
loop_
_entity.id
_entity.type
_entity.pdbx_description
1 polymer ?
#
loop_
_entity_poly.entity_id
_entity_poly.type
_entity_poly.pdbx_seq_one_letter_code
_entity_poly.pdbx_strand_id
1 'polypeptide(L)'
;SVGDVVALEPFVTDGAGYVEDQQKVYILRYLYDRPVRLRMARELLRDVKRAYDGLPFAERWLAKKMSKLRLELTLRELVGVGALLPYHVLAERAGGKVAQAEHTVIVTEDGCEVTTR
;
A
#
# COMPACT_ATOMS: atom_id res chain seq x y z
N SER A 1 -23.60 -6.85 2.73
CA SER A 1 -24.57 -7.94 2.58
C SER A 1 -24.04 -9.20 3.22
N VAL A 2 -24.92 -10.17 3.47
CA VAL A 2 -24.51 -11.53 3.84
C VAL A 2 -23.49 -12.04 2.82
N GLY A 3 -22.37 -12.58 3.30
CA GLY A 3 -21.22 -13.02 2.50
C GLY A 3 -20.11 -11.97 2.31
N ASP A 4 -20.33 -10.70 2.67
CA ASP A 4 -19.29 -9.67 2.55
C ASP A 4 -18.13 -9.94 3.51
N VAL A 5 -16.91 -9.66 3.04
CA VAL A 5 -15.69 -9.67 3.84
C VAL A 5 -15.28 -8.24 4.14
N VAL A 6 -15.16 -7.90 5.43
CA VAL A 6 -14.91 -6.53 5.89
C VAL A 6 -13.75 -6.50 6.86
N ALA A 7 -12.83 -5.55 6.68
CA ALA A 7 -11.85 -5.20 7.71
C ALA A 7 -12.46 -4.18 8.67
N LEU A 8 -12.44 -4.49 9.97
CA LEU A 8 -12.79 -3.58 11.05
C LEU A 8 -11.51 -3.09 11.71
N GLU A 9 -11.15 -1.84 11.47
CA GLU A 9 -9.86 -1.25 11.84
C GLU A 9 -10.01 0.06 12.65
N PRO A 10 -10.35 0.00 13.95
CA PRO A 10 -10.38 1.19 14.78
C PRO A 10 -8.99 1.78 15.04
N PHE A 11 -8.91 3.11 14.97
CA PHE A 11 -7.75 3.91 15.36
C PHE A 11 -8.12 4.80 16.55
N VAL A 12 -7.23 4.90 17.53
CA VAL A 12 -7.37 5.81 18.69
C VAL A 12 -6.10 6.63 18.83
N THR A 13 -6.24 7.91 19.15
CA THR A 13 -5.11 8.82 19.35
C THR A 13 -5.34 9.80 20.50
N ASP A 14 -4.24 10.28 21.10
CA ASP A 14 -4.21 11.41 22.03
C ASP A 14 -3.95 12.76 21.33
N GLY A 15 -3.93 12.78 19.99
CA GLY A 15 -3.72 13.96 19.15
C GLY A 15 -5.00 14.61 18.62
N ALA A 16 -4.93 15.13 17.39
CA ALA A 16 -6.00 15.87 16.73
C ALA A 16 -7.15 14.99 16.19
N GLY A 17 -6.96 13.67 16.11
CA GLY A 17 -8.00 12.72 15.69
C GLY A 17 -8.13 12.52 14.19
N TYR A 18 -7.15 12.99 13.40
CA TYR A 18 -7.08 12.73 11.97
C TYR A 18 -5.62 12.73 11.47
N VAL A 19 -5.44 12.14 10.31
CA VAL A 19 -4.12 11.93 9.69
C VAL A 19 -3.92 12.84 8.48
N GLU A 20 -2.66 13.08 8.15
CA GLU A 20 -2.22 13.73 6.93
C GLU A 20 -1.19 12.87 6.19
N ASP A 21 -1.13 13.02 4.87
CA ASP A 21 -0.14 12.37 4.04
C ASP A 21 1.24 13.01 4.26
N GLN A 22 2.22 12.16 4.57
CA GLN A 22 3.62 12.53 4.55
C GLN A 22 4.23 12.31 3.16
N GLN A 23 5.29 13.05 2.83
CA GLN A 23 5.99 12.86 1.55
C GLN A 23 6.61 11.46 1.40
N LYS A 24 6.80 10.74 2.51
CA LYS A 24 7.46 9.44 2.51
C LYS A 24 6.52 8.36 1.99
N VAL A 25 7.04 7.54 1.08
CA VAL A 25 6.33 6.41 0.44
C VAL A 25 7.16 5.15 0.61
N TYR A 26 6.51 4.06 1.01
CA TYR A 26 7.16 2.75 1.18
C TYR A 26 6.40 1.60 0.56
N ILE A 27 5.09 1.79 0.38
CA ILE A 27 4.18 0.80 -0.15
C ILE A 27 3.66 1.35 -1.47
N LEU A 28 3.69 0.52 -2.51
CA LEU A 28 3.17 0.86 -3.83
C LEU A 28 2.23 -0.25 -4.30
N ARG A 29 1.37 0.05 -5.27
CA ARG A 29 0.50 -0.94 -5.92
C ARG A 29 0.56 -0.78 -7.42
N TYR A 30 0.66 -1.90 -8.13
CA TYR A 30 0.48 -1.91 -9.57
C TYR A 30 -0.97 -1.53 -9.93
N LEU A 31 -1.14 -0.57 -10.82
CA LEU A 31 -2.45 -0.19 -11.35
C LEU A 31 -2.64 -0.71 -12.77
N TYR A 32 -1.81 -0.21 -13.70
CA TYR A 32 -1.98 -0.44 -15.13
C TYR A 32 -0.64 -0.50 -15.85
N ASP A 33 -0.63 -1.17 -17.00
CA ASP A 33 0.48 -1.07 -17.93
C ASP A 33 0.51 0.35 -18.52
N ARG A 34 1.69 0.96 -18.53
CA ARG A 34 1.92 2.28 -19.13
C ARG A 34 3.11 2.23 -20.09
N PRO A 35 3.13 3.06 -21.14
CA PRO A 35 4.31 3.24 -21.97
C PRO A 35 5.46 3.82 -21.13
N VAL A 36 6.53 3.05 -20.97
CA VAL A 36 7.73 3.45 -20.22
C VAL A 36 8.94 3.33 -21.13
N ARG A 37 9.76 4.39 -21.22
CA ARG A 37 10.91 4.43 -22.15
C ARG A 37 12.07 3.59 -21.66
N LEU A 38 12.38 3.66 -20.37
CA LEU A 38 13.52 2.95 -19.80
C LEU A 38 13.25 1.44 -19.71
N ARG A 39 14.17 0.65 -20.27
CA ARG A 39 14.09 -0.83 -20.28
C ARG A 39 13.98 -1.39 -18.86
N MET A 40 14.77 -0.87 -17.94
CA MET A 40 14.78 -1.29 -16.54
C MET A 40 13.43 -1.07 -15.85
N ALA A 41 12.81 0.09 -16.06
CA ALA A 41 11.50 0.40 -15.51
C ALA A 41 10.40 -0.50 -16.10
N ARG A 42 10.47 -0.82 -17.40
CA ARG A 42 9.58 -1.84 -18.01
C ARG A 42 9.78 -3.23 -17.40
N GLU A 43 11.02 -3.65 -17.18
CA GLU A 43 11.34 -4.94 -16.56
C GLU A 43 10.81 -5.01 -15.13
N LEU A 44 11.03 -3.96 -14.34
CA LEU A 44 10.50 -3.86 -12.98
C LEU A 44 8.97 -3.88 -12.97
N LEU A 45 8.31 -3.12 -13.86
CA LEU A 45 6.84 -3.08 -13.94
C LEU A 45 6.25 -4.46 -14.23
N ARG A 46 6.86 -5.23 -15.15
CA ARG A 46 6.45 -6.62 -15.42
C ARG A 46 6.66 -7.52 -14.22
N ASP A 47 7.79 -7.38 -13.54
CA ASP A 47 8.10 -8.18 -12.35
C ASP A 47 7.10 -7.92 -11.22
N VAL A 48 6.79 -6.65 -10.91
CA VAL A 48 5.84 -6.31 -9.84
C VAL A 48 4.41 -6.71 -10.20
N LYS A 49 4.00 -6.55 -11.47
CA LYS A 49 2.70 -7.03 -11.96
C LYS A 49 2.56 -8.54 -11.75
N ARG A 50 3.55 -9.31 -12.18
CA ARG A 50 3.54 -10.77 -12.06
C ARG A 50 3.63 -11.24 -10.60
N ALA A 51 4.45 -10.58 -9.79
CA ALA A 51 4.73 -11.03 -8.43
C ALA A 51 3.64 -10.69 -7.42
N TYR A 52 2.96 -9.55 -7.60
CA TYR A 52 2.01 -9.03 -6.60
C TYR A 52 0.57 -8.96 -7.12
N ASP A 53 0.35 -9.14 -8.42
CA ASP A 53 -0.99 -9.26 -9.04
C ASP A 53 -1.99 -8.17 -8.59
N GLY A 54 -1.52 -6.92 -8.57
CA GLY A 54 -2.34 -5.78 -8.15
C GLY A 54 -2.53 -5.64 -6.64
N LEU A 55 -1.94 -6.48 -5.80
CA LEU A 55 -1.81 -6.25 -4.36
C LEU A 55 -0.70 -5.23 -4.06
N PRO A 56 -0.77 -4.53 -2.91
CA PRO A 56 0.30 -3.65 -2.45
C PRO A 56 1.61 -4.42 -2.18
N PHE A 57 2.74 -3.77 -2.46
CA PHE A 57 4.08 -4.30 -2.22
C PHE A 57 5.00 -3.24 -1.61
N ALA A 58 5.99 -3.68 -0.85
CA ALA A 58 6.95 -2.78 -0.21
C ALA A 58 8.21 -2.58 -1.07
N GLU A 59 8.73 -1.34 -1.15
CA GLU A 59 10.00 -1.02 -1.82
C GLU A 59 11.14 -1.94 -1.35
N ARG A 60 11.21 -2.21 -0.04
CA ARG A 60 12.25 -3.05 0.56
C ARG A 60 12.31 -4.48 -0.01
N TRP A 61 11.21 -5.01 -0.54
CA TRP A 61 11.18 -6.32 -1.17
C TRP A 61 11.95 -6.36 -2.51
N LEU A 62 12.16 -5.18 -3.12
CA LEU A 62 12.87 -5.02 -4.37
C LEU A 62 14.36 -4.67 -4.17
N ALA A 63 14.82 -4.53 -2.92
CA ALA A 63 16.16 -4.03 -2.58
C ALA A 63 17.31 -4.85 -3.18
N LYS A 64 17.10 -6.15 -3.47
CA LYS A 64 18.10 -7.02 -4.10
C LYS A 64 18.16 -6.90 -5.63
N LYS A 65 17.20 -6.25 -6.28
CA LYS A 65 17.13 -6.14 -7.76
C LYS A 65 18.10 -5.11 -8.32
N MET A 66 18.39 -4.05 -7.57
CA MET A 66 19.28 -2.96 -7.98
C MET A 66 19.70 -2.11 -6.77
N SER A 67 20.71 -1.25 -6.96
CA SER A 67 21.11 -0.28 -5.95
C SER A 67 19.96 0.64 -5.54
N LYS A 68 19.91 1.05 -4.26
CA LYS A 68 18.86 1.91 -3.70
C LYS A 68 18.50 3.12 -4.57
N LEU A 69 19.48 3.95 -4.95
CA LEU A 69 19.24 5.13 -5.80
C LEU A 69 18.57 4.77 -7.14
N ARG A 70 18.98 3.67 -7.79
CA ARG A 70 18.37 3.21 -9.04
C ARG A 70 16.94 2.74 -8.83
N LEU A 71 16.67 2.04 -7.73
CA LEU A 71 15.33 1.60 -7.38
C LEU A 71 14.40 2.80 -7.16
N GLU A 72 14.83 3.76 -6.35
CA GLU A 72 14.08 4.99 -6.06
C GLU A 72 13.74 5.78 -7.34
N LEU A 73 14.71 5.97 -8.24
CA LEU A 73 14.48 6.67 -9.52
C LEU A 73 13.51 5.90 -10.43
N THR A 74 13.65 4.58 -10.48
CA THR A 74 12.79 3.71 -11.29
C THR A 74 11.35 3.73 -10.78
N LEU A 75 11.15 3.61 -9.46
CA LEU A 75 9.82 3.67 -8.85
C LEU A 75 9.19 5.06 -9.03
N ARG A 76 9.97 6.14 -8.90
CA ARG A 76 9.49 7.51 -9.15
C ARG A 76 9.02 7.70 -10.58
N GLU A 77 9.75 7.19 -11.58
CA GLU A 77 9.29 7.22 -12.98
C GLU A 77 7.96 6.48 -13.15
N LEU A 78 7.86 5.26 -12.60
CA LEU A 78 6.66 4.42 -12.71
C LEU A 78 5.43 5.02 -12.01
N VAL A 79 5.63 5.70 -10.88
CA VAL A 79 4.60 6.51 -10.22
C VAL A 79 4.22 7.71 -11.08
N GLY A 80 5.21 8.43 -11.62
CA GLY A 80 5.00 9.63 -12.43
C GLY A 80 4.19 9.38 -13.71
N VAL A 81 4.31 8.19 -14.31
CA VAL A 81 3.49 7.78 -15.47
C VAL A 81 2.15 7.14 -15.08
N GLY A 82 1.86 7.00 -13.78
CA GLY A 82 0.63 6.39 -13.26
C GLY A 82 0.54 4.88 -13.52
N ALA A 83 1.68 4.18 -13.57
CA ALA A 83 1.73 2.71 -13.60
C ALA A 83 1.63 2.13 -12.19
N LEU A 84 2.16 2.86 -11.20
CA LEU A 84 2.11 2.51 -9.78
C LEU A 84 1.38 3.59 -8.99
N LEU A 85 0.59 3.17 -8.02
CA LEU A 85 0.00 4.02 -6.98
C LEU A 85 0.91 4.01 -5.74
N PRO A 86 1.42 5.17 -5.27
CA PRO A 86 2.08 5.25 -3.99
C PRO A 86 1.06 5.32 -2.84
N TYR A 87 1.32 4.59 -1.75
CA TYR A 87 0.64 4.81 -0.48
C TYR A 87 1.56 5.63 0.43
N HIS A 88 1.16 6.87 0.67
CA HIS A 88 1.85 7.80 1.54
C HIS A 88 1.74 7.35 3.00
N VAL A 89 2.76 7.65 3.79
CA VAL A 89 2.69 7.43 5.24
C VAL A 89 1.64 8.38 5.80
N LEU A 90 0.64 7.81 6.47
CA LEU A 90 -0.36 8.57 7.23
C LEU A 90 0.20 8.87 8.61
N ALA A 91 0.34 10.14 8.94
CA ALA A 91 0.80 10.59 10.24
C ALA A 91 -0.31 11.37 10.95
N GLU A 92 -0.45 11.17 12.27
CA GLU A 92 -1.32 11.98 13.11
C GLU A 92 -0.87 13.44 13.09
N ARG A 93 -1.79 14.38 12.82
CA ARG A 93 -1.44 15.78 12.53
C ARG A 93 -0.73 16.50 13.68
N ALA A 94 -1.11 16.24 14.93
CA ALA A 94 -0.50 16.86 16.11
C ALA A 94 0.74 16.08 16.60
N GLY A 95 1.13 15.00 15.93
CA GLY A 95 2.21 14.11 16.38
C GLY A 95 1.81 13.24 17.58
N GLY A 96 0.51 13.12 17.84
CA GLY A 96 -0.02 12.24 18.88
C GLY A 96 0.32 10.78 18.62
N LYS A 97 0.33 10.00 19.70
CA LYS A 97 0.46 8.54 19.60
C LYS A 97 -0.82 7.98 19.00
N VAL A 98 -0.68 6.94 18.20
CA VAL A 98 -1.80 6.23 17.58
C VAL A 98 -1.72 4.76 17.99
N ALA A 99 -2.84 4.22 18.45
CA ALA A 99 -3.07 2.80 18.63
C ALA A 99 -4.08 2.32 17.59
N GLN A 100 -3.89 1.09 17.11
CA GLN A 100 -4.77 0.45 16.14
C GLN A 100 -4.99 -1.01 16.53
N ALA A 101 -6.18 -1.51 16.21
CA ALA A 101 -6.52 -2.92 16.22
C ALA A 101 -7.25 -3.24 14.91
N GLU A 102 -7.16 -4.48 14.44
CA GLU A 102 -7.84 -4.90 13.20
C GLU A 102 -8.34 -6.33 13.31
N HIS A 103 -9.56 -6.54 12.81
CA HIS A 103 -10.07 -7.86 12.51
C HIS A 103 -10.74 -7.88 11.15
N THR A 104 -10.52 -8.96 10.40
CA THR A 104 -11.32 -9.32 9.24
C THR A 104 -12.52 -10.15 9.69
N VAL A 105 -13.72 -9.77 9.22
CA VAL A 105 -14.97 -10.46 9.49
C VAL A 105 -15.72 -10.83 8.22
N ILE A 106 -16.49 -11.91 8.27
CA ILE A 106 -17.45 -12.31 7.23
C ILE A 106 -18.86 -12.06 7.76
N VAL A 107 -19.66 -11.26 7.05
CA VAL A 107 -21.05 -10.97 7.45
C VAL A 107 -21.92 -12.19 7.17
N THR A 108 -22.67 -12.66 8.17
CA THR A 108 -23.61 -13.78 8.06
C THR A 108 -25.05 -13.30 8.21
N GLU A 109 -26.04 -14.18 8.04
CA GLU A 109 -27.46 -13.82 8.24
C GLU A 109 -27.75 -13.38 9.68
N ASP A 110 -27.10 -14.02 10.66
CA ASP A 110 -27.34 -13.81 12.10
C ASP A 110 -26.25 -12.97 12.80
N GLY A 111 -25.27 -12.44 12.06
CA GLY A 111 -24.17 -11.67 12.64
C GLY A 111 -22.89 -11.63 11.79
N CYS A 112 -21.75 -12.01 12.39
CA CYS A 112 -20.48 -12.12 11.67
C CYS A 112 -19.55 -13.18 12.25
N GLU A 113 -18.68 -13.73 11.40
CA GLU A 113 -17.58 -14.61 11.77
C GLU A 113 -16.26 -13.84 11.78
N VAL A 114 -15.47 -13.94 12.85
CA VAL A 114 -14.15 -13.32 12.96
C VAL A 114 -13.07 -14.30 12.48
N THR A 115 -12.35 -13.98 11.42
CA THR A 115 -11.39 -14.89 10.78
C THR A 115 -9.95 -14.76 11.26
N THR A 116 -9.67 -13.75 12.08
CA THR A 116 -8.30 -13.30 12.44
C THR A 116 -8.11 -13.18 13.95
N ARG A 117 -8.69 -14.11 14.72
CA ARG A 117 -8.51 -14.18 16.19
C ARG A 117 -7.07 -14.46 16.61
#